data_AF-A0A1R3RDQ5-F1
#
_entry.id   AF-A0A1R3RDQ5-F1
#
_cell.length_a   1.000
_cell.length_b   1.000
_cell.length_c   1.000
_cell.angle_alpha   90.00
_cell.angle_beta   90.00
_cell.angle_gamma   90.00
#
_symmetry.space_group_name_H-M   'P 1'
#
loop_
_entity.id
_entity.type
_entity.pdbx_description
1 polymer ?
#
loop_
_entity_poly.entity_id
_entity_poly.type
_entity_poly.pdbx_seq_one_letter_code
_entity_poly.pdbx_strand_id
1 'polypeptide(L)'
;MRASISLSRFLALLLCVVFPLYLAIRGSASLSDITRLLSSVSSRARARHVELASPRAAPPAPISNEAFKASTEPAKPARASAGGRGKRDPSLPDGLAHCINSFEQYAFLAEMVLQRKHARYSKQTPAQKAISNQLGYATHFEKARKGIEVNARFSETIAQKAREAYHTGPHALEDPDAADFGVVDLVFGHLSRDWSAEGVKERQAVYPPVLSGLEQHFGGHGRGKKVLVPGYDVTANELDYGSILAYHLLTNHTTALHQHTLQPYVTKWTHQAKPAARYAALTVPDHWPNKAVQLVEGDFLEIFPRDGEFDAVVTLFFIDMSTNVIDFLTNIHRLLKPGGVWINLGPLKWGSHTALQLSAEEVLQLADLLGFDVDHTSRKDIESLYAAQLDTLLKFTYVTQFWSATKRGGNGDRGDFASRPLS
;
A
#
# COMPACT_ATOMS: atom_id res chain seq x y z
N MET A 1 -2.93 27.92 -1.28
CA MET A 1 -2.20 28.05 0.01
C MET A 1 -2.77 29.10 0.99
N ARG A 2 -3.70 30.00 0.62
CA ARG A 2 -4.26 31.01 1.56
C ARG A 2 -5.48 30.55 2.39
N ALA A 3 -6.15 29.45 2.05
CA ALA A 3 -7.36 28.98 2.76
C ALA A 3 -7.07 28.21 4.07
N SER A 4 -5.98 27.42 4.11
CA SER A 4 -5.64 26.59 5.28
C SER A 4 -5.19 27.38 6.51
N ILE A 5 -4.60 28.57 6.32
CA ILE A 5 -4.13 29.44 7.40
C ILE A 5 -5.32 30.13 8.10
N SER A 6 -6.40 30.39 7.37
CA SER A 6 -7.63 30.99 7.90
C SER A 6 -8.35 30.05 8.87
N LEU A 7 -8.45 28.77 8.53
CA LEU A 7 -9.17 27.77 9.34
C LEU A 7 -8.47 27.47 10.68
N SER A 8 -7.14 27.37 10.66
CA SER A 8 -6.33 27.17 11.87
C SER A 8 -6.39 28.37 12.82
N ARG A 9 -6.35 29.60 12.29
CA ARG A 9 -6.50 30.83 13.08
C ARG A 9 -7.91 30.97 13.65
N PHE A 10 -8.94 30.54 12.91
CA PHE A 10 -10.33 30.57 13.36
C PHE A 10 -10.56 29.56 14.51
N LEU A 11 -10.01 28.35 14.41
CA LEU A 11 -10.11 27.34 15.46
C LEU A 11 -9.39 27.76 16.74
N ALA A 12 -8.21 28.39 16.62
CA ALA A 12 -7.48 28.95 17.76
C ALA A 12 -8.24 30.11 18.43
N LEU A 13 -8.85 31.01 17.65
CA LEU A 13 -9.66 32.11 18.19
C LEU A 13 -10.91 31.57 18.92
N LEU A 14 -11.55 30.53 18.37
CA LEU A 14 -12.73 29.91 18.95
C LEU A 14 -12.41 29.19 20.28
N LEU A 15 -11.35 28.38 20.32
CA LEU A 15 -11.00 27.55 21.47
C LEU A 15 -10.29 28.33 22.58
N CYS A 16 -9.46 29.33 22.23
CA CYS A 16 -8.63 30.03 23.21
C CYS A 16 -9.21 31.37 23.66
N VAL A 17 -10.14 31.96 22.91
CA VAL A 17 -10.71 33.28 23.24
C VAL A 17 -12.20 33.20 23.50
N VAL A 18 -12.97 32.68 22.53
CA VAL A 18 -14.45 32.67 22.63
C VAL A 18 -14.93 31.68 23.68
N PHE A 19 -14.37 30.47 23.71
CA PHE A 19 -14.78 29.41 24.65
C PHE A 19 -14.44 29.76 26.11
N PRO A 20 -13.26 30.30 26.45
CA PRO A 20 -12.96 30.73 27.81
C PRO A 20 -13.75 31.97 28.23
N LEU A 21 -13.99 32.95 27.33
CA LEU A 21 -14.88 34.09 27.65
C LEU A 21 -16.32 33.62 27.89
N TYR A 22 -16.81 32.67 27.11
CA TYR A 22 -18.14 32.09 27.29
C TYR A 22 -18.28 31.42 28.67
N LEU A 23 -17.27 30.64 29.08
CA LEU A 23 -17.22 30.03 30.42
C LEU A 23 -17.10 31.08 31.54
N ALA A 24 -16.32 32.15 31.33
CA ALA A 24 -16.12 33.22 32.30
C ALA A 24 -17.37 34.08 32.51
N ILE A 25 -18.17 34.31 31.46
CA ILE A 25 -19.39 35.14 31.53
C ILE A 25 -20.58 34.36 32.12
N ARG A 26 -20.60 33.02 31.97
CA ARG A 26 -21.80 32.21 32.25
C ARG A 26 -21.72 31.25 33.44
N GLY A 27 -20.69 31.32 34.28
CA GLY A 27 -20.62 30.68 35.63
C GLY A 27 -21.38 29.34 35.78
N SER A 28 -20.64 28.22 35.72
CA SER A 28 -21.12 26.84 35.95
C SER A 28 -22.58 26.55 35.53
N ALA A 29 -22.84 26.45 34.22
CA ALA A 29 -24.09 25.91 33.71
C ALA A 29 -23.88 24.60 32.94
N SER A 30 -24.88 23.72 33.04
CA SER A 30 -24.94 22.31 32.62
C SER A 30 -24.38 22.00 31.22
N LEU A 31 -23.69 20.86 31.10
CA LEU A 31 -23.14 20.25 29.86
C LEU A 31 -24.15 20.17 28.70
N SER A 32 -25.45 20.20 28.99
CA SER A 32 -26.54 20.24 28.00
C SER A 32 -26.49 21.48 27.11
N ASP A 33 -26.09 22.64 27.64
CA ASP A 33 -26.07 23.89 26.88
C ASP A 33 -24.85 23.99 25.96
N ILE A 34 -23.71 23.43 26.39
CA ILE A 34 -22.50 23.27 25.56
C ILE A 34 -22.80 22.36 24.37
N THR A 35 -23.55 21.29 24.59
CA THR A 35 -23.92 20.33 23.54
C THR A 35 -24.81 20.96 22.46
N ARG A 36 -25.76 21.83 22.86
CA ARG A 36 -26.61 22.59 21.92
C ARG A 36 -25.83 23.63 21.12
N LEU A 37 -24.85 24.28 21.74
CA LEU A 37 -24.01 25.25 21.04
C LEU A 37 -23.12 24.54 19.99
N LEU A 38 -22.49 23.43 20.37
CA LEU A 38 -21.64 22.65 19.48
C LEU A 38 -22.43 22.04 18.31
N SER A 39 -23.67 21.59 18.54
CA SER A 39 -24.53 21.08 17.47
C SER A 39 -24.98 22.18 16.50
N SER A 40 -25.28 23.38 17.01
CA SER A 40 -25.61 24.57 16.20
C SER A 40 -24.42 25.07 15.37
N VAL A 41 -23.19 25.00 15.92
CA VAL A 41 -21.97 25.34 15.16
C VAL A 41 -21.67 24.27 14.11
N SER A 42 -21.88 22.98 14.43
CA SER A 42 -21.71 21.87 13.48
C SER A 42 -22.70 21.95 12.31
N SER A 43 -23.96 22.29 12.57
CA SER A 43 -24.97 22.45 11.52
C SER A 43 -24.67 23.64 10.60
N ARG A 44 -24.22 24.77 11.17
CA ARG A 44 -23.78 25.94 10.40
C ARG A 44 -22.50 25.69 9.59
N ALA A 45 -21.57 24.89 10.12
CA ALA A 45 -20.38 24.46 9.40
C ALA A 45 -20.72 23.53 8.22
N ARG A 46 -21.67 22.59 8.40
CA ARG A 46 -22.19 21.76 7.30
C ARG A 46 -22.93 22.58 6.25
N ALA A 47 -23.78 23.52 6.66
CA ALA A 47 -24.50 24.39 5.73
C ALA A 47 -23.56 25.23 4.86
N ARG A 48 -22.48 25.79 5.44
CA ARG A 48 -21.44 26.49 4.67
C ARG A 48 -20.63 25.57 3.77
N HIS A 49 -20.40 24.32 4.17
CA HIS A 49 -19.68 23.37 3.32
C HIS A 49 -20.50 22.98 2.07
N VAL A 50 -21.83 22.85 2.20
CA VAL A 50 -22.76 22.62 1.08
C VAL A 50 -22.86 23.85 0.16
N GLU A 51 -22.84 25.06 0.72
CA GLU A 51 -22.87 26.30 -0.05
C GLU A 51 -21.57 26.54 -0.85
N LEU A 52 -20.41 26.12 -0.31
CA LEU A 52 -19.11 26.16 -1.00
C LEU A 52 -18.89 25.02 -2.01
N ALA A 53 -19.66 23.94 -1.91
CA ALA A 53 -19.57 22.77 -2.80
C ALA A 53 -20.58 22.81 -3.97
N SER A 54 -21.51 23.76 -3.99
CA SER A 54 -22.46 23.95 -5.10
C SER A 54 -21.84 24.83 -6.21
N PRO A 55 -21.75 24.38 -7.47
CA PRO A 55 -21.26 25.22 -8.57
C PRO A 55 -22.29 26.30 -8.93
N ARG A 56 -21.90 27.58 -8.96
CA ARG A 56 -22.67 28.62 -9.66
C ARG A 56 -22.48 28.42 -11.17
N ALA A 57 -23.58 28.15 -11.87
CA ALA A 57 -23.59 28.04 -13.33
C ALA A 57 -23.21 29.39 -13.98
N ALA A 58 -22.20 29.36 -14.85
CA ALA A 58 -21.94 30.40 -15.84
C ALA A 58 -22.15 29.80 -17.24
N PRO A 59 -22.62 30.55 -18.25
CA PRO A 59 -22.87 30.02 -19.58
C PRO A 59 -21.53 29.62 -20.25
N PRO A 60 -21.49 28.55 -21.05
CA PRO A 60 -20.28 28.13 -21.73
C PRO A 60 -19.94 29.10 -22.88
N ALA A 61 -18.67 29.49 -22.97
CA ALA A 61 -18.13 30.15 -24.16
C ALA A 61 -17.93 29.12 -25.29
N PRO A 62 -18.12 29.48 -26.57
CA PRO A 62 -17.95 28.55 -27.67
C PRO A 62 -16.46 28.22 -27.87
N ILE A 63 -16.14 26.93 -27.94
CA ILE A 63 -14.80 26.42 -28.21
C ILE A 63 -14.57 26.48 -29.73
N SER A 64 -13.52 27.18 -30.18
CA SER A 64 -13.13 27.20 -31.59
C SER A 64 -12.28 25.97 -31.96
N ASN A 65 -12.55 25.38 -33.13
CA ASN A 65 -11.92 24.17 -33.66
C ASN A 65 -10.44 24.35 -34.09
N GLU A 66 -9.80 25.49 -33.82
CA GLU A 66 -8.40 25.72 -34.19
C GLU A 66 -7.38 25.27 -33.14
N ALA A 67 -7.80 25.08 -31.88
CA ALA A 67 -6.90 24.63 -30.81
C ALA A 67 -6.47 23.15 -30.94
N PHE A 68 -7.13 22.37 -31.80
CA PHE A 68 -6.89 20.93 -31.94
C PHE A 68 -5.76 20.54 -32.91
N LYS A 69 -5.12 21.51 -33.59
CA LYS A 69 -4.05 21.22 -34.57
C LYS A 69 -2.63 21.60 -34.13
N ALA A 70 -2.43 22.18 -32.93
CA ALA A 70 -1.11 22.67 -32.50
C ALA A 70 -0.48 21.90 -31.32
N SER A 71 -0.99 20.72 -30.93
CA SER A 71 -0.38 19.89 -29.89
C SER A 71 -0.08 18.48 -30.42
N THR A 72 0.93 18.43 -31.28
CA THR A 72 1.60 17.18 -31.68
C THR A 72 3.10 17.33 -31.37
N GLU A 73 3.44 17.42 -30.09
CA GLU A 73 4.78 17.08 -29.59
C GLU A 73 4.65 16.37 -28.23
N PRO A 74 5.30 15.21 -28.05
CA PRO A 74 5.18 14.44 -26.82
C PRO A 74 5.83 15.16 -25.63
N ALA A 75 5.07 15.27 -24.53
CA ALA A 75 5.55 15.80 -23.26
C ALA A 75 6.65 14.89 -22.66
N LYS A 76 7.79 15.49 -22.30
CA LYS A 76 8.89 14.79 -21.62
C LYS A 76 8.45 14.27 -20.25
N PRO A 77 8.85 13.05 -19.85
CA PRO A 77 8.55 12.51 -18.53
C PRO A 77 9.25 13.30 -17.42
N ALA A 78 8.61 13.30 -16.25
CA ALA A 78 9.10 13.93 -15.03
C ALA A 78 10.48 13.38 -14.61
N ARG A 79 11.31 14.30 -14.09
CA ARG A 79 12.73 14.12 -13.72
C ARG A 79 13.05 12.78 -13.06
N ALA A 80 13.78 11.93 -13.79
CA ALA A 80 14.80 11.07 -13.19
C ALA A 80 15.92 11.97 -12.60
N SER A 81 16.43 11.60 -11.43
CA SER A 81 17.63 12.19 -10.86
C SER A 81 18.80 12.02 -11.83
N ALA A 82 19.25 13.12 -12.43
CA ALA A 82 20.52 13.16 -13.11
C ALA A 82 21.64 13.24 -12.06
N GLY A 83 22.17 12.09 -11.67
CA GLY A 83 23.35 11.95 -10.82
C GLY A 83 23.90 10.54 -10.91
N GLY A 84 24.99 10.36 -11.68
CA GLY A 84 25.77 9.12 -11.75
C GLY A 84 25.09 7.91 -12.39
N ARG A 85 25.24 7.73 -13.72
CA ARG A 85 24.97 6.41 -14.33
C ARG A 85 26.03 5.43 -13.87
N GLY A 86 25.80 4.74 -12.75
CA GLY A 86 26.38 3.42 -12.52
C GLY A 86 26.00 2.53 -13.70
N LYS A 87 26.96 1.76 -14.23
CA LYS A 87 26.69 0.79 -15.29
C LYS A 87 25.65 -0.21 -14.76
N ARG A 88 24.40 -0.14 -15.23
CA ARG A 88 23.43 -1.22 -15.03
C ARG A 88 24.01 -2.47 -15.68
N ASP A 89 24.13 -3.54 -14.90
CA ASP A 89 24.50 -4.85 -15.44
C ASP A 89 23.27 -5.40 -16.19
N PRO A 90 23.32 -5.52 -17.53
CA PRO A 90 22.19 -5.98 -18.33
C PRO A 90 21.83 -7.46 -18.09
N SER A 91 22.59 -8.19 -17.26
CA SER A 91 22.30 -9.58 -16.92
C SER A 91 21.38 -9.77 -15.71
N LEU A 92 21.23 -8.75 -14.87
CA LEU A 92 20.38 -8.84 -13.68
C LEU A 92 18.97 -8.31 -13.95
N PRO A 93 17.93 -8.94 -13.37
CA PRO A 93 16.59 -8.38 -13.43
C PRO A 93 16.49 -6.96 -12.87
N ASP A 94 15.62 -6.16 -13.47
CA ASP A 94 15.41 -4.77 -13.07
C ASP A 94 14.98 -4.67 -11.60
N GLY A 95 15.67 -3.82 -10.84
CA GLY A 95 15.39 -3.59 -9.41
C GLY A 95 16.08 -4.55 -8.43
N LEU A 96 16.57 -5.72 -8.89
CA LEU A 96 17.24 -6.69 -8.01
C LEU A 96 18.50 -6.10 -7.36
N ALA A 97 19.39 -5.51 -8.17
CA ALA A 97 20.64 -4.92 -7.68
C ALA A 97 20.40 -3.82 -6.64
N HIS A 98 19.45 -2.93 -6.94
CA HIS A 98 19.02 -1.87 -6.03
C HIS A 98 18.45 -2.40 -4.71
N CYS A 99 17.65 -3.47 -4.79
CA CYS A 99 17.07 -4.10 -3.61
C CYS A 99 18.14 -4.74 -2.72
N ILE A 100 19.06 -5.53 -3.30
CA ILE A 100 20.20 -6.13 -2.56
C ILE A 100 21.03 -5.02 -1.91
N ASN A 101 21.42 -3.99 -2.66
CA ASN A 101 22.17 -2.85 -2.14
C ASN A 101 21.44 -2.18 -0.96
N SER A 102 20.12 -2.01 -1.05
CA SER A 102 19.31 -1.41 0.02
C SER A 102 19.31 -2.23 1.30
N PHE A 103 19.26 -3.56 1.22
CA PHE A 103 19.40 -4.44 2.37
C PHE A 103 20.81 -4.37 2.99
N GLU A 104 21.85 -4.37 2.16
CA GLU A 104 23.25 -4.27 2.61
C GLU A 104 23.54 -2.95 3.32
N GLN A 105 22.96 -1.85 2.85
CA GLN A 105 23.14 -0.52 3.43
C GLN A 105 22.17 -0.21 4.58
N TYR A 106 21.31 -1.15 4.99
CA TYR A 106 20.27 -0.90 6.00
C TYR A 106 20.81 -0.25 7.28
N ALA A 107 21.91 -0.77 7.84
CA ALA A 107 22.45 -0.27 9.10
C ALA A 107 22.84 1.22 9.00
N PHE A 108 23.49 1.60 7.90
CA PHE A 108 23.86 2.97 7.61
C PHE A 108 22.62 3.86 7.43
N LEU A 109 21.68 3.43 6.59
CA LEU A 109 20.45 4.16 6.30
C LEU A 109 19.60 4.40 7.56
N ALA A 110 19.46 3.38 8.40
CA ALA A 110 18.72 3.45 9.66
C ALA A 110 19.42 4.38 10.67
N GLU A 111 20.75 4.34 10.77
CA GLU A 111 21.50 5.26 11.62
C GLU A 111 21.36 6.70 11.13
N MET A 112 21.35 6.97 9.81
CA MET A 112 21.07 8.32 9.29
C MET A 112 19.69 8.84 9.73
N VAL A 113 18.66 7.98 9.76
CA VAL A 113 17.34 8.34 10.30
C VAL A 113 17.45 8.75 11.77
N LEU A 114 18.21 8.00 12.56
CA LEU A 114 18.42 8.27 13.98
C LEU A 114 19.24 9.54 14.22
N GLN A 115 20.32 9.75 13.46
CA GLN A 115 21.17 10.93 13.53
C GLN A 115 20.40 12.20 13.20
N ARG A 116 19.50 12.18 12.21
CA ARG A 116 18.60 13.32 11.95
C ARG A 116 17.69 13.65 13.13
N LYS A 117 17.25 12.64 13.90
CA LYS A 117 16.48 12.88 15.15
C LYS A 117 17.38 13.42 16.25
N HIS A 118 18.59 12.87 16.39
CA HIS A 118 19.58 13.30 17.38
C HIS A 118 20.01 14.75 17.15
N ALA A 119 20.28 15.14 15.90
CA ALA A 119 20.65 16.50 15.53
C ALA A 119 19.57 17.54 15.92
N ARG A 120 18.29 17.15 15.88
CA ARG A 120 17.18 18.01 16.38
C ARG A 120 17.14 18.04 17.91
N TYR A 121 17.30 16.89 18.55
CA TYR A 121 17.39 16.77 20.01
C TYR A 121 18.54 17.59 20.60
N SER A 122 19.70 17.63 19.96
CA SER A 122 20.88 18.38 20.41
C SER A 122 20.73 19.90 20.32
N LYS A 123 19.75 20.41 19.56
CA LYS A 123 19.47 21.86 19.44
C LYS A 123 18.61 22.41 20.58
N GLN A 124 18.24 21.59 21.56
CA GLN A 124 17.50 22.05 22.74
C GLN A 124 18.31 23.06 23.58
N THR A 125 17.62 24.03 24.18
CA THR A 125 18.24 24.93 25.17
C THR A 125 18.65 24.17 26.42
N PRO A 126 19.55 24.70 27.27
CA PRO A 126 19.95 24.04 28.52
C PRO A 126 18.77 23.65 29.42
N ALA A 127 17.76 24.52 29.55
CA ALA A 127 16.55 24.23 30.32
C ALA A 127 15.72 23.09 29.73
N GLN A 128 15.54 23.07 28.40
CA GLN A 128 14.86 21.97 27.71
C GLN A 128 15.63 20.65 27.83
N LYS A 129 16.96 20.71 27.76
CA LYS A 129 17.84 19.55 27.90
C LYS A 129 17.72 18.95 29.30
N ALA A 130 17.71 19.78 30.34
CA ALA A 130 17.51 19.33 31.73
C ALA A 130 16.21 18.54 31.90
N ILE A 131 15.09 19.04 31.37
CA ILE A 131 13.80 18.34 31.38
C ILE A 131 13.88 17.03 30.60
N SER A 132 14.47 17.05 29.39
CA SER A 132 14.61 15.84 28.57
C SER A 132 15.47 14.76 29.23
N ASN A 133 16.46 15.16 30.02
CA ASN A 133 17.32 14.25 30.77
C ASN A 133 16.57 13.63 31.94
N GLN A 134 15.75 14.41 32.66
CA GLN A 134 14.86 13.88 33.69
C GLN A 134 13.84 12.87 33.13
N LEU A 135 13.35 13.11 31.91
CA LEU A 135 12.51 12.14 31.18
C LEU A 135 13.28 10.90 30.68
N GLY A 136 14.62 10.90 30.75
CA GLY A 136 15.46 9.84 30.21
C GLY A 136 15.43 9.74 28.68
N TYR A 137 15.13 10.84 27.97
CA TYR A 137 14.88 10.82 26.52
C TYR A 137 16.08 10.29 25.71
N ALA A 138 17.30 10.57 26.16
CA ALA A 138 18.53 10.09 25.52
C ALA A 138 18.59 8.55 25.40
N THR A 139 17.98 7.82 26.35
CA THR A 139 17.96 6.35 26.33
C THR A 139 17.23 5.77 25.11
N HIS A 140 16.36 6.56 24.46
CA HIS A 140 15.67 6.14 23.25
C HIS A 140 16.61 5.94 22.06
N PHE A 141 17.69 6.71 21.98
CA PHE A 141 18.70 6.58 20.93
C PHE A 141 19.45 5.26 21.08
N GLU A 142 19.92 4.94 22.29
CA GLU A 142 20.62 3.67 22.55
C GLU A 142 19.72 2.45 22.32
N LYS A 143 18.46 2.51 22.75
CA LYS A 143 17.49 1.42 22.47
C LYS A 143 17.21 1.26 20.98
N ALA A 144 17.12 2.37 20.24
CA ALA A 144 16.92 2.33 18.80
C ALA A 144 18.13 1.71 18.08
N ARG A 145 19.37 2.07 18.47
CA ARG A 145 20.58 1.46 17.88
C ARG A 145 20.63 -0.04 18.07
N LYS A 146 20.33 -0.53 19.29
CA LYS A 146 20.23 -1.98 19.55
C LYS A 146 19.19 -2.66 18.65
N GLY A 147 18.05 -2.02 18.43
CA GLY A 147 17.03 -2.53 17.51
C GLY A 147 17.46 -2.49 16.04
N ILE A 148 18.20 -1.45 15.63
CA ILE A 148 18.81 -1.36 14.30
C ILE A 148 19.81 -2.50 14.10
N GLU A 149 20.63 -2.84 15.10
CA GLU A 149 21.56 -3.98 15.02
C GLU A 149 20.84 -5.32 14.82
N VAL A 150 19.68 -5.52 15.47
CA VAL A 150 18.83 -6.70 15.24
C VAL A 150 18.38 -6.76 13.80
N ASN A 151 17.84 -5.66 13.29
CA ASN A 151 17.35 -5.57 11.92
C ASN A 151 18.48 -5.68 10.89
N ALA A 152 19.67 -5.13 11.18
CA ALA A 152 20.82 -5.19 10.28
C ALA A 152 21.25 -6.63 10.00
N ARG A 153 21.35 -7.47 11.05
CA ARG A 153 21.67 -8.90 10.88
C ARG A 153 20.64 -9.62 10.01
N PHE A 154 19.36 -9.28 10.18
CA PHE A 154 18.29 -9.85 9.38
C PHE A 154 18.35 -9.38 7.91
N SER A 155 18.53 -8.08 7.68
CA SER A 155 18.73 -7.50 6.33
C SER A 155 19.96 -8.08 5.62
N GLU A 156 21.08 -8.22 6.32
CA GLU A 156 22.30 -8.85 5.81
C GLU A 156 22.06 -10.31 5.42
N THR A 157 21.25 -11.04 6.19
CA THR A 157 20.88 -12.43 5.85
C THR A 157 20.06 -12.48 4.56
N ILE A 158 19.07 -11.58 4.39
CA ILE A 158 18.31 -11.48 3.14
C ILE A 158 19.23 -11.16 1.96
N ALA A 159 20.09 -10.15 2.09
CA ALA A 159 21.03 -9.76 1.04
C ALA A 159 21.99 -10.90 0.68
N GLN A 160 22.54 -11.59 1.68
CA GLN A 160 23.44 -12.72 1.45
C GLN A 160 22.73 -13.83 0.67
N LYS A 161 21.52 -14.22 1.07
CA LYS A 161 20.76 -15.27 0.38
C LYS A 161 20.32 -14.86 -1.02
N ALA A 162 20.03 -13.58 -1.23
CA ALA A 162 19.81 -13.03 -2.55
C ALA A 162 21.06 -13.15 -3.44
N ARG A 163 22.23 -12.72 -2.97
CA ARG A 163 23.48 -12.85 -3.75
C ARG A 163 23.79 -14.29 -4.13
N GLU A 164 23.56 -15.23 -3.21
CA GLU A 164 23.70 -16.66 -3.45
C GLU A 164 22.73 -17.15 -4.54
N ALA A 165 21.45 -16.79 -4.42
CA ALA A 165 20.38 -17.24 -5.33
C ALA A 165 20.50 -16.67 -6.76
N TYR A 166 20.92 -15.41 -6.90
CA TYR A 166 21.05 -14.74 -8.20
C TYR A 166 22.50 -14.69 -8.71
N HIS A 167 23.43 -15.37 -8.03
CA HIS A 167 24.83 -15.50 -8.43
C HIS A 167 25.52 -14.16 -8.75
N THR A 168 25.19 -13.11 -7.99
CA THR A 168 25.66 -11.74 -8.27
C THR A 168 27.13 -11.51 -7.87
N GLY A 169 27.76 -12.51 -7.24
CA GLY A 169 29.12 -12.42 -6.72
C GLY A 169 29.27 -11.45 -5.53
N PRO A 170 30.50 -11.24 -5.05
CA PRO A 170 30.80 -10.44 -3.87
C PRO A 170 31.00 -8.94 -4.18
N HIS A 171 31.04 -8.55 -5.46
CA HIS A 171 31.29 -7.17 -5.85
C HIS A 171 30.07 -6.29 -5.59
N ALA A 172 30.32 -5.00 -5.35
CA ALA A 172 29.25 -4.00 -5.22
C ALA A 172 28.40 -3.97 -6.49
N LEU A 173 27.08 -4.07 -6.33
CA LEU A 173 26.14 -4.10 -7.46
C LEU A 173 25.72 -2.69 -7.89
N GLU A 174 25.69 -1.76 -6.93
CA GLU A 174 25.39 -0.36 -7.14
C GLU A 174 26.24 0.52 -6.21
N ASP A 175 26.16 1.84 -6.43
CA ASP A 175 26.70 2.83 -5.49
C ASP A 175 25.94 2.74 -4.15
N PRO A 176 26.62 2.70 -2.99
CA PRO A 176 25.95 2.76 -1.69
C PRO A 176 24.96 3.94 -1.54
N ASP A 177 25.22 5.07 -2.21
CA ASP A 177 24.31 6.24 -2.17
C ASP A 177 23.01 6.03 -2.94
N ALA A 178 22.94 5.00 -3.80
CA ALA A 178 21.72 4.61 -4.51
C ALA A 178 20.74 3.81 -3.63
N ALA A 179 21.16 3.34 -2.45
CA ALA A 179 20.34 2.53 -1.56
C ALA A 179 19.15 3.30 -0.96
N ASP A 180 18.03 2.63 -0.75
CA ASP A 180 16.80 3.24 -0.21
C ASP A 180 16.32 2.54 1.08
N PHE A 181 16.18 3.32 2.15
CA PHE A 181 15.61 2.86 3.42
C PHE A 181 14.15 2.39 3.25
N GLY A 182 13.41 3.02 2.34
CA GLY A 182 12.00 2.72 2.08
C GLY A 182 11.79 1.29 1.59
N VAL A 183 12.72 0.74 0.79
CA VAL A 183 12.67 -0.64 0.30
C VAL A 183 12.66 -1.61 1.49
N VAL A 184 13.60 -1.46 2.42
CA VAL A 184 13.70 -2.36 3.59
C VAL A 184 12.55 -2.15 4.57
N ASP A 185 12.13 -0.90 4.82
CA ASP A 185 11.01 -0.59 5.70
C ASP A 185 9.68 -1.18 5.19
N LEU A 186 9.48 -1.19 3.87
CA LEU A 186 8.32 -1.80 3.22
C LEU A 186 8.29 -3.31 3.45
N VAL A 187 9.42 -4.00 3.20
CA VAL A 187 9.53 -5.45 3.41
C VAL A 187 9.30 -5.84 4.86
N PHE A 188 9.81 -5.06 5.81
CA PHE A 188 9.54 -5.29 7.23
C PHE A 188 8.05 -5.15 7.56
N GLY A 189 7.35 -4.21 6.91
CA GLY A 189 5.89 -4.10 6.98
C GLY A 189 5.17 -5.32 6.40
N HIS A 190 5.59 -5.80 5.24
CA HIS A 190 5.01 -6.98 4.60
C HIS A 190 5.24 -8.25 5.43
N LEU A 191 6.44 -8.45 5.98
CA LEU A 191 6.73 -9.55 6.91
C LEU A 191 5.87 -9.49 8.17
N SER A 192 5.65 -8.30 8.72
CA SER A 192 4.74 -8.10 9.86
C SER A 192 3.31 -8.53 9.52
N ARG A 193 2.80 -8.13 8.36
CA ARG A 193 1.44 -8.42 7.89
C ARG A 193 1.26 -9.91 7.54
N ASP A 194 2.15 -10.44 6.71
CA ASP A 194 1.93 -11.73 6.08
C ASP A 194 2.52 -12.90 6.86
N TRP A 195 3.54 -12.69 7.71
CA TRP A 195 4.31 -13.78 8.31
C TRP A 195 4.53 -13.66 9.83
N SER A 196 3.82 -12.77 10.50
CA SER A 196 3.89 -12.61 11.95
C SER A 196 2.53 -12.73 12.63
N ALA A 197 2.55 -13.02 13.93
CA ALA A 197 1.34 -13.08 14.75
C ALA A 197 0.60 -11.72 14.81
N GLU A 198 1.30 -10.60 14.64
CA GLU A 198 0.68 -9.26 14.63
C GLU A 198 -0.26 -9.09 13.43
N GLY A 199 0.09 -9.69 12.29
CA GLY A 199 -0.65 -9.62 11.04
C GLY A 199 -1.90 -10.49 10.98
N VAL A 200 -2.14 -11.37 11.96
CA VAL A 200 -3.27 -12.34 11.94
C VAL A 200 -4.61 -11.63 11.70
N LYS A 201 -4.87 -10.50 12.36
CA LYS A 201 -6.12 -9.75 12.18
C LYS A 201 -6.27 -9.22 10.75
N GLU A 202 -5.18 -8.78 10.13
CA GLU A 202 -5.20 -8.33 8.73
C GLU A 202 -5.47 -9.49 7.79
N ARG A 203 -4.75 -10.61 7.95
CA ARG A 203 -4.94 -11.81 7.12
C ARG A 203 -6.36 -12.37 7.24
N GLN A 204 -6.92 -12.40 8.44
CA GLN A 204 -8.30 -12.86 8.69
C GLN A 204 -9.37 -11.93 8.10
N ALA A 205 -9.07 -10.65 7.89
CA ALA A 205 -10.00 -9.75 7.22
C ALA A 205 -10.08 -10.02 5.71
N VAL A 206 -8.98 -10.47 5.09
CA VAL A 206 -8.85 -10.47 3.62
C VAL A 206 -8.76 -11.85 2.97
N TYR A 207 -8.14 -12.85 3.62
CA TYR A 207 -8.02 -14.18 3.01
C TYR A 207 -9.33 -14.98 3.03
N PRO A 208 -10.11 -15.05 4.13
CA PRO A 208 -11.34 -15.84 4.14
C PRO A 208 -12.37 -15.42 3.07
N PRO A 209 -12.63 -14.12 2.82
CA PRO A 209 -13.52 -13.70 1.74
C PRO A 209 -13.06 -14.17 0.35
N VAL A 210 -11.75 -14.07 0.07
CA VAL A 210 -11.15 -14.53 -1.19
C VAL A 210 -11.33 -16.04 -1.34
N LEU A 211 -10.98 -16.82 -0.32
CA LEU A 211 -11.10 -18.28 -0.34
C LEU A 211 -12.55 -18.72 -0.50
N SER A 212 -13.48 -18.06 0.20
CA SER A 212 -14.92 -18.32 0.07
C SER A 212 -15.43 -18.06 -1.35
N GLY A 213 -14.96 -16.98 -1.99
CA GLY A 213 -15.30 -16.68 -3.39
C GLY A 213 -14.82 -17.77 -4.35
N LEU A 214 -13.60 -18.28 -4.15
CA LEU A 214 -13.06 -19.38 -4.95
C LEU A 214 -13.83 -20.69 -4.72
N GLU A 215 -14.13 -21.02 -3.46
CA GLU A 215 -14.90 -22.21 -3.09
C GLU A 215 -16.31 -22.18 -3.68
N GLN A 216 -16.97 -21.02 -3.64
CA GLN A 216 -18.29 -20.81 -4.24
C GLN A 216 -18.26 -21.03 -5.76
N HIS A 217 -17.22 -20.53 -6.45
CA HIS A 217 -17.09 -20.72 -7.90
C HIS A 217 -16.78 -22.18 -8.28
N PHE A 218 -15.89 -22.85 -7.54
CA PHE A 218 -15.47 -24.22 -7.86
C PHE A 218 -16.33 -25.32 -7.22
N GLY A 219 -17.32 -24.97 -6.39
CA GLY A 219 -18.21 -25.93 -5.73
C GLY A 219 -17.48 -26.93 -4.82
N GLY A 220 -16.37 -26.53 -4.19
CA GLY A 220 -15.53 -27.41 -3.37
C GLY A 220 -14.65 -28.40 -4.15
N HIS A 221 -14.67 -28.37 -5.49
CA HIS A 221 -13.90 -29.25 -6.39
C HIS A 221 -12.65 -28.59 -7.00
N GLY A 222 -11.96 -27.71 -6.28
CA GLY A 222 -10.85 -26.97 -6.89
C GLY A 222 -9.52 -27.73 -6.99
N ARG A 223 -9.45 -29.01 -6.58
CA ARG A 223 -8.23 -29.83 -6.72
C ARG A 223 -7.86 -29.96 -8.21
N GLY A 224 -6.66 -29.50 -8.58
CA GLY A 224 -6.16 -29.47 -9.97
C GLY A 224 -6.55 -28.23 -10.78
N LYS A 225 -7.20 -27.22 -10.18
CA LYS A 225 -7.44 -25.92 -10.80
C LYS A 225 -6.21 -25.03 -10.68
N LYS A 226 -5.86 -24.36 -11.78
CA LYS A 226 -4.77 -23.38 -11.81
C LYS A 226 -5.28 -22.04 -11.35
N VAL A 227 -4.72 -21.52 -10.26
CA VAL A 227 -5.12 -20.25 -9.68
C VAL A 227 -3.91 -19.33 -9.55
N LEU A 228 -4.02 -18.11 -10.09
CA LEU A 228 -3.05 -17.05 -9.84
C LEU A 228 -3.43 -16.36 -8.51
N VAL A 229 -2.88 -16.92 -7.41
CA VAL A 229 -3.05 -16.66 -5.95
C VAL A 229 -4.50 -16.75 -5.42
N PRO A 230 -4.83 -17.20 -4.19
CA PRO A 230 -4.34 -18.39 -3.47
C PRO A 230 -5.39 -19.53 -3.31
N GLY A 231 -4.92 -20.80 -3.12
CA GLY A 231 -5.69 -21.94 -2.58
C GLY A 231 -5.55 -23.33 -3.25
N TYR A 232 -4.97 -23.41 -4.45
CA TYR A 232 -5.02 -24.58 -5.37
C TYR A 232 -3.64 -24.94 -5.98
N ASP A 233 -3.56 -25.42 -7.24
CA ASP A 233 -2.30 -25.41 -8.00
C ASP A 233 -1.97 -23.94 -8.29
N VAL A 234 -1.19 -23.34 -7.38
CA VAL A 234 -1.08 -21.89 -7.25
C VAL A 234 0.20 -21.42 -7.89
N THR A 235 0.03 -20.52 -8.86
CA THR A 235 1.08 -19.61 -9.28
C THR A 235 0.91 -18.31 -8.50
N ALA A 236 2.00 -17.77 -7.97
CA ALA A 236 2.05 -16.41 -7.44
C ALA A 236 2.93 -15.57 -8.37
N ASN A 237 2.53 -14.34 -8.65
CA ASN A 237 3.35 -13.40 -9.40
C ASN A 237 3.74 -12.23 -8.50
N GLU A 238 5.01 -11.87 -8.55
CA GLU A 238 5.55 -10.71 -7.85
C GLU A 238 6.63 -10.04 -8.72
N LEU A 239 6.70 -8.72 -8.65
CA LEU A 239 7.73 -7.89 -9.29
C LEU A 239 8.61 -7.19 -8.25
N ASP A 240 8.12 -6.97 -7.03
CA ASP A 240 8.89 -6.34 -5.95
C ASP A 240 9.96 -7.29 -5.41
N TYR A 241 11.23 -7.04 -5.79
CA TYR A 241 12.36 -7.81 -5.29
C TYR A 241 12.47 -7.80 -3.76
N GLY A 242 12.00 -6.76 -3.06
CA GLY A 242 11.96 -6.78 -1.60
C GLY A 242 11.17 -7.96 -1.05
N SER A 243 9.95 -8.13 -1.56
CA SER A 243 9.03 -9.20 -1.20
C SER A 243 9.50 -10.57 -1.73
N ILE A 244 10.04 -10.64 -2.95
CA ILE A 244 10.61 -11.86 -3.55
C ILE A 244 11.76 -12.40 -2.68
N LEU A 245 12.73 -11.55 -2.35
CA LEU A 245 13.91 -11.95 -1.58
C LEU A 245 13.53 -12.41 -0.16
N ALA A 246 12.60 -11.70 0.48
CA ALA A 246 12.05 -12.12 1.78
C ALA A 246 11.34 -13.48 1.68
N TYR A 247 10.54 -13.70 0.63
CA TYR A 247 9.86 -14.98 0.41
C TYR A 247 10.85 -16.13 0.16
N HIS A 248 11.93 -15.91 -0.59
CA HIS A 248 12.99 -16.91 -0.77
C HIS A 248 13.69 -17.27 0.55
N LEU A 249 13.95 -16.29 1.42
CA LEU A 249 14.49 -16.58 2.75
C LEU A 249 13.54 -17.48 3.55
N LEU A 250 12.25 -17.15 3.56
CA LEU A 250 11.24 -17.91 4.31
C LEU A 250 11.01 -19.31 3.75
N THR A 251 11.05 -19.50 2.44
CA THR A 251 10.79 -20.79 1.78
C THR A 251 11.99 -21.71 1.75
N ASN A 252 13.19 -21.18 1.49
CA ASN A 252 14.37 -21.98 1.15
C ASN A 252 15.42 -22.03 2.28
N HIS A 253 15.39 -21.07 3.21
CA HIS A 253 16.46 -20.88 4.20
C HIS A 253 15.95 -20.82 5.65
N THR A 254 14.68 -21.14 5.86
CA THR A 254 14.05 -21.18 7.19
C THR A 254 13.71 -22.62 7.58
N THR A 255 14.13 -23.02 8.77
CA THR A 255 14.02 -24.39 9.29
C THR A 255 13.18 -24.49 10.56
N ALA A 256 12.80 -23.36 11.18
CA ALA A 256 11.84 -23.31 12.28
C ALA A 256 10.86 -22.14 12.15
N LEU A 257 9.65 -22.29 12.70
CA LEU A 257 8.76 -21.16 12.94
C LEU A 257 9.42 -20.18 13.93
N HIS A 258 9.12 -18.89 13.77
CA HIS A 258 9.68 -17.82 14.60
C HIS A 258 11.22 -17.71 14.59
N GLN A 259 11.89 -18.30 13.60
CA GLN A 259 13.35 -18.32 13.51
C GLN A 259 13.96 -16.92 13.39
N HIS A 260 13.33 -16.03 12.64
CA HIS A 260 13.86 -14.70 12.35
C HIS A 260 13.22 -13.67 13.24
N THR A 261 14.03 -12.77 13.81
CA THR A 261 13.55 -11.68 14.67
C THR A 261 13.86 -10.33 14.04
N LEU A 262 12.88 -9.44 14.03
CA LEU A 262 13.05 -8.04 13.63
C LEU A 262 12.27 -7.10 14.56
N GLN A 263 12.70 -5.84 14.60
CA GLN A 263 12.08 -4.74 15.32
C GLN A 263 11.75 -3.62 14.32
N PRO A 264 10.66 -3.76 13.55
CA PRO A 264 10.39 -2.90 12.38
C PRO A 264 10.10 -1.44 12.74
N TYR A 265 9.85 -1.13 14.02
CA TYR A 265 9.38 0.18 14.45
C TYR A 265 10.47 1.06 15.10
N VAL A 266 11.73 0.62 15.12
CA VAL A 266 12.83 1.26 15.88
C VAL A 266 13.15 2.69 15.44
N THR A 267 12.84 3.04 14.19
CA THR A 267 12.97 4.39 13.62
C THR A 267 11.64 5.19 13.65
N LYS A 268 10.51 4.55 13.96
CA LYS A 268 9.14 5.11 13.94
C LYS A 268 8.75 5.67 15.30
N TRP A 269 9.16 6.92 15.58
CA TRP A 269 9.02 7.52 16.92
C TRP A 269 7.73 8.31 17.13
N THR A 270 7.03 8.66 16.04
CA THR A 270 5.76 9.36 16.07
C THR A 270 4.61 8.38 16.32
N HIS A 271 3.49 8.91 16.82
CA HIS A 271 2.25 8.15 17.03
C HIS A 271 2.39 6.95 17.98
N GLN A 272 3.32 7.01 18.94
CA GLN A 272 3.54 5.95 19.91
C GLN A 272 2.80 6.26 21.21
N ALA A 273 1.81 5.43 21.57
CA ALA A 273 1.13 5.54 22.86
C ALA A 273 2.07 5.18 24.03
N LYS A 274 2.95 4.18 23.79
CA LYS A 274 3.92 3.66 24.76
C LYS A 274 5.30 3.65 24.10
N PRO A 275 6.38 4.10 24.78
CA PRO A 275 7.71 4.06 24.18
C PRO A 275 8.20 2.65 23.83
N ALA A 276 7.75 1.63 24.57
CA ALA A 276 8.12 0.25 24.33
C ALA A 276 7.69 -0.27 22.94
N ALA A 277 6.60 0.26 22.38
CA ALA A 277 6.09 -0.16 21.06
C ALA A 277 7.09 0.14 19.92
N ARG A 278 7.97 1.14 20.09
CA ARG A 278 9.07 1.43 19.13
C ARG A 278 10.08 0.29 19.01
N TYR A 279 10.24 -0.49 20.08
CA TYR A 279 11.27 -1.52 20.19
C TYR A 279 10.65 -2.92 20.27
N ALA A 280 9.35 -3.03 19.94
CA ALA A 280 8.67 -4.31 19.89
C ALA A 280 9.38 -5.21 18.87
N ALA A 281 9.73 -6.41 19.32
CA ALA A 281 10.27 -7.44 18.45
C ALA A 281 9.11 -8.29 17.96
N LEU A 282 9.13 -8.60 16.67
CA LEU A 282 8.29 -9.61 16.06
C LEU A 282 9.16 -10.73 15.49
N THR A 283 8.57 -11.90 15.36
CA THR A 283 9.23 -13.08 14.83
C THR A 283 8.49 -13.60 13.61
N VAL A 284 9.25 -14.07 12.63
CA VAL A 284 8.73 -14.64 11.39
C VAL A 284 9.49 -15.94 11.02
N PRO A 285 8.84 -16.88 10.33
CA PRO A 285 7.42 -16.90 10.02
C PRO A 285 6.60 -17.52 11.19
N ASP A 286 5.38 -17.04 11.43
CA ASP A 286 4.43 -17.61 12.42
C ASP A 286 3.62 -18.79 11.87
N HIS A 287 3.72 -19.05 10.56
CA HIS A 287 3.19 -20.21 9.87
C HIS A 287 4.04 -20.52 8.63
N TRP A 288 4.00 -21.76 8.14
CA TRP A 288 4.86 -22.16 7.03
C TRP A 288 4.41 -21.59 5.68
N PRO A 289 5.33 -21.07 4.84
CA PRO A 289 5.04 -20.85 3.44
C PRO A 289 4.63 -22.16 2.75
N ASN A 290 3.65 -22.09 1.86
CA ASN A 290 3.21 -23.25 1.11
C ASN A 290 4.21 -23.55 -0.01
N LYS A 291 5.01 -24.62 0.15
CA LYS A 291 6.01 -25.06 -0.83
C LYS A 291 5.44 -25.47 -2.19
N ALA A 292 4.12 -25.69 -2.29
CA ALA A 292 3.46 -25.97 -3.56
C ALA A 292 3.24 -24.71 -4.42
N VAL A 293 3.36 -23.52 -3.84
CA VAL A 293 3.22 -22.26 -4.58
C VAL A 293 4.43 -22.06 -5.49
N GLN A 294 4.17 -21.90 -6.78
CA GLN A 294 5.18 -21.53 -7.76
C GLN A 294 5.24 -20.00 -7.83
N LEU A 295 6.34 -19.40 -7.35
CA LEU A 295 6.58 -17.97 -7.52
C LEU A 295 7.13 -17.71 -8.92
N VAL A 296 6.48 -16.80 -9.66
CA VAL A 296 6.88 -16.30 -10.96
C VAL A 296 7.27 -14.84 -10.80
N GLU A 297 8.57 -14.58 -10.91
CA GLU A 297 9.17 -13.25 -10.77
C GLU A 297 9.09 -12.48 -12.09
N GLY A 298 8.49 -11.30 -12.07
CA GLY A 298 8.43 -10.43 -13.24
C GLY A 298 7.13 -9.63 -13.34
N ASP A 299 7.08 -8.76 -14.35
CA ASP A 299 5.93 -7.89 -14.57
C ASP A 299 4.70 -8.73 -14.96
N PHE A 300 3.61 -8.58 -14.21
CA PHE A 300 2.32 -9.23 -14.46
C PHE A 300 1.86 -9.11 -15.92
N LEU A 301 2.09 -7.96 -16.55
CA LEU A 301 1.67 -7.67 -17.92
C LEU A 301 2.49 -8.43 -18.98
N GLU A 302 3.71 -8.86 -18.63
CA GLU A 302 4.67 -9.38 -19.61
C GLU A 302 5.02 -10.86 -19.35
N ILE A 303 5.04 -11.29 -18.10
CA ILE A 303 5.67 -12.56 -17.68
C ILE A 303 4.86 -13.81 -18.09
N PHE A 304 3.57 -13.65 -18.39
CA PHE A 304 2.68 -14.76 -18.73
C PHE A 304 2.36 -14.80 -20.24
N PRO A 305 3.05 -15.64 -21.03
CA PRO A 305 2.94 -15.60 -22.49
C PRO A 305 1.70 -16.29 -23.05
N ARG A 306 0.96 -17.07 -22.24
CA ARG A 306 -0.18 -17.88 -22.71
C ARG A 306 -1.51 -17.27 -22.31
N ASP A 307 -2.43 -17.27 -23.26
CA ASP A 307 -3.82 -16.89 -23.02
C ASP A 307 -4.59 -18.08 -22.44
N GLY A 308 -5.61 -17.80 -21.61
CA GLY A 308 -6.50 -18.84 -21.09
C GLY A 308 -5.79 -19.92 -20.27
N GLU A 309 -4.75 -19.54 -19.52
CA GLU A 309 -3.99 -20.48 -18.71
C GLU A 309 -4.67 -20.81 -17.36
N PHE A 310 -5.34 -19.82 -16.76
CA PHE A 310 -5.81 -19.90 -15.39
C PHE A 310 -7.32 -20.13 -15.29
N ASP A 311 -7.74 -21.00 -14.36
CA ASP A 311 -9.15 -21.19 -14.00
C ASP A 311 -9.65 -20.07 -13.09
N ALA A 312 -8.76 -19.46 -12.29
CA ALA A 312 -9.03 -18.24 -11.54
C ALA A 312 -7.81 -17.31 -11.45
N VAL A 313 -8.09 -16.02 -11.32
CA VAL A 313 -7.11 -14.97 -10.99
C VAL A 313 -7.64 -14.24 -9.77
N VAL A 314 -6.82 -14.11 -8.71
CA VAL A 314 -7.16 -13.25 -7.57
C VAL A 314 -6.25 -12.05 -7.55
N THR A 315 -6.85 -10.88 -7.33
CA THR A 315 -6.13 -9.64 -7.07
C THR A 315 -6.40 -9.20 -5.63
N LEU A 316 -5.36 -9.23 -4.79
CA LEU A 316 -5.45 -8.81 -3.39
C LEU A 316 -4.56 -7.58 -3.17
N PHE A 317 -5.16 -6.40 -2.92
CA PHE A 317 -4.41 -5.12 -2.82
C PHE A 317 -3.48 -4.88 -4.02
N PHE A 318 -3.97 -5.15 -5.24
CA PHE A 318 -3.13 -5.21 -6.43
C PHE A 318 -3.54 -4.22 -7.53
N ILE A 319 -4.80 -4.22 -7.97
CA ILE A 319 -5.18 -3.48 -9.19
C ILE A 319 -4.90 -1.98 -9.14
N ASP A 320 -4.85 -1.40 -7.94
CA ASP A 320 -4.61 0.03 -7.71
C ASP A 320 -3.13 0.45 -7.80
N MET A 321 -2.22 -0.51 -7.99
CA MET A 321 -0.82 -0.24 -8.33
C MET A 321 -0.60 0.03 -9.83
N SER A 322 -1.61 -0.17 -10.67
CA SER A 322 -1.48 -0.06 -12.13
C SER A 322 -1.18 1.37 -12.59
N THR A 323 -0.28 1.50 -13.56
CA THR A 323 -0.11 2.74 -14.34
C THR A 323 -1.30 2.98 -15.26
N ASN A 324 -1.98 1.91 -15.67
CA ASN A 324 -3.24 1.93 -16.39
C ASN A 324 -4.06 0.69 -16.05
N VAL A 325 -5.22 0.90 -15.42
CA VAL A 325 -6.12 -0.19 -15.00
C VAL A 325 -6.70 -0.97 -16.17
N ILE A 326 -6.82 -0.36 -17.36
CA ILE A 326 -7.30 -1.06 -18.56
C ILE A 326 -6.34 -2.19 -18.93
N ASP A 327 -5.03 -1.94 -18.88
CA ASP A 327 -4.02 -2.94 -19.23
C ASP A 327 -4.05 -4.11 -18.23
N PHE A 328 -4.20 -3.80 -16.93
CA PHE A 328 -4.34 -4.82 -15.89
C PHE A 328 -5.58 -5.69 -16.10
N LEU A 329 -6.77 -5.09 -16.24
CA LEU A 329 -8.01 -5.87 -16.41
C LEU A 329 -8.04 -6.63 -17.75
N THR A 330 -7.48 -6.05 -18.82
CA THR A 330 -7.32 -6.73 -20.11
C THR A 330 -6.41 -7.96 -19.96
N ASN A 331 -5.32 -7.84 -19.22
CA ASN A 331 -4.41 -8.95 -18.96
C ASN A 331 -5.06 -10.02 -18.07
N ILE A 332 -5.78 -9.64 -17.00
CA ILE A 332 -6.56 -10.59 -16.18
C ILE A 332 -7.56 -11.36 -17.07
N HIS A 333 -8.30 -10.65 -17.92
CA HIS A 333 -9.23 -11.26 -18.86
C HIS A 333 -8.51 -12.21 -19.83
N ARG A 334 -7.39 -11.80 -20.40
CA ARG A 334 -6.57 -12.62 -21.32
C ARG A 334 -6.11 -13.92 -20.66
N LEU A 335 -5.60 -13.83 -19.43
CA LEU A 335 -5.05 -14.95 -18.66
C LEU A 335 -6.10 -15.98 -18.22
N LEU A 336 -7.36 -15.56 -18.04
CA LEU A 336 -8.45 -16.46 -17.66
C LEU A 336 -8.91 -17.34 -18.81
N LYS A 337 -9.19 -18.62 -18.50
CA LYS A 337 -9.95 -19.51 -19.39
C LYS A 337 -11.37 -18.97 -19.60
N PRO A 338 -12.05 -19.31 -20.72
CA PRO A 338 -13.49 -19.10 -20.83
C PRO A 338 -14.23 -19.71 -19.63
N GLY A 339 -15.08 -18.94 -18.96
CA GLY A 339 -15.75 -19.34 -17.72
C GLY A 339 -14.89 -19.30 -16.46
N GLY A 340 -13.62 -18.88 -16.54
CA GLY A 340 -12.76 -18.68 -15.39
C GLY A 340 -13.13 -17.42 -14.60
N VAL A 341 -12.78 -17.40 -13.31
CA VAL A 341 -13.21 -16.34 -12.38
C VAL A 341 -12.08 -15.38 -12.01
N TRP A 342 -12.39 -14.09 -12.03
CA TRP A 342 -11.60 -13.06 -11.38
C TRP A 342 -12.23 -12.71 -10.02
N ILE A 343 -11.46 -12.83 -8.95
CA ILE A 343 -11.85 -12.35 -7.62
C ILE A 343 -10.94 -11.20 -7.24
N ASN A 344 -11.54 -10.07 -6.89
CA ASN A 344 -10.79 -8.93 -6.37
C ASN A 344 -11.11 -8.72 -4.90
N LEU A 345 -10.10 -8.36 -4.11
CA LEU A 345 -10.26 -7.73 -2.81
C LEU A 345 -9.17 -6.69 -2.62
N GLY A 346 -9.54 -5.41 -2.55
CA GLY A 346 -8.54 -4.37 -2.31
C GLY A 346 -9.14 -2.98 -2.30
N PRO A 347 -8.38 -1.98 -1.82
CA PRO A 347 -8.76 -0.60 -2.02
C PRO A 347 -8.62 -0.20 -3.50
N LEU A 348 -9.03 1.03 -3.80
CA LEU A 348 -8.79 1.71 -5.08
C LEU A 348 -7.91 2.94 -4.83
N LYS A 349 -6.77 2.74 -4.16
CA LYS A 349 -5.83 3.82 -3.79
C LYS A 349 -4.91 4.14 -4.96
N TRP A 350 -5.51 4.59 -6.05
CA TRP A 350 -4.83 4.93 -7.29
C TRP A 350 -3.67 5.91 -7.07
N GLY A 351 -2.57 5.69 -7.79
CA GLY A 351 -1.46 6.62 -7.83
C GLY A 351 -1.84 7.96 -8.46
N SER A 352 -1.20 9.07 -8.07
CA SER A 352 -1.47 10.38 -8.67
C SER A 352 -1.12 10.49 -10.16
N HIS A 353 -0.40 9.50 -10.70
CA HIS A 353 0.07 9.46 -12.08
C HIS A 353 -0.47 8.28 -12.88
N THR A 354 -1.43 7.51 -12.34
CA THR A 354 -2.11 6.49 -13.15
C THR A 354 -2.96 7.15 -14.23
N ALA A 355 -3.11 6.51 -15.38
CA ALA A 355 -3.88 7.01 -16.51
C ALA A 355 -5.36 7.22 -16.15
N LEU A 356 -5.91 6.38 -15.27
CA LEU A 356 -7.31 6.40 -14.87
C LEU A 356 -7.45 6.14 -13.36
N GLN A 357 -8.21 7.00 -12.68
CA GLN A 357 -8.50 6.90 -11.25
C GLN A 357 -9.99 6.57 -11.06
N LEU A 358 -10.36 5.33 -11.40
CA LEU A 358 -11.75 4.90 -11.48
C LEU A 358 -12.38 4.69 -10.09
N SER A 359 -13.64 5.07 -9.94
CA SER A 359 -14.47 4.60 -8.84
C SER A 359 -14.73 3.09 -8.93
N ALA A 360 -15.21 2.47 -7.86
CA ALA A 360 -15.54 1.04 -7.87
C ALA A 360 -16.59 0.68 -8.93
N GLU A 361 -17.58 1.55 -9.15
CA GLU A 361 -18.60 1.35 -10.18
C GLU A 361 -18.00 1.40 -11.59
N GLU A 362 -17.10 2.35 -11.84
CA GLU A 362 -16.39 2.46 -13.13
C GLU A 362 -15.43 1.28 -13.38
N VAL A 363 -14.80 0.72 -12.33
CA VAL A 363 -14.00 -0.51 -12.46
C VAL A 363 -14.86 -1.69 -12.90
N LEU A 364 -16.05 -1.85 -12.31
CA LEU A 364 -16.98 -2.92 -12.71
C LEU A 364 -17.53 -2.70 -14.12
N GLN A 365 -17.88 -1.46 -14.47
CA GLN A 365 -18.28 -1.12 -15.83
C GLN A 365 -17.17 -1.43 -16.85
N LEU A 366 -15.92 -1.10 -16.52
CA LEU A 366 -14.76 -1.46 -17.34
C LEU A 366 -14.64 -2.97 -17.49
N ALA A 367 -14.83 -3.74 -16.41
CA ALA A 367 -14.83 -5.19 -16.48
C ALA A 367 -15.91 -5.72 -17.43
N ASP A 368 -17.14 -5.19 -17.37
CA ASP A 368 -18.22 -5.57 -18.28
C ASP A 368 -17.88 -5.27 -19.75
N LEU A 369 -17.27 -4.09 -20.00
CA LEU A 369 -16.80 -3.68 -21.34
C LEU A 369 -15.71 -4.62 -21.87
N LEU A 370 -14.86 -5.14 -21.00
CA LEU A 370 -13.75 -6.04 -21.33
C LEU A 370 -14.15 -7.51 -21.49
N GLY A 371 -15.43 -7.85 -21.28
CA GLY A 371 -15.92 -9.22 -21.50
C GLY A 371 -16.13 -10.05 -20.24
N PHE A 372 -16.17 -9.42 -19.06
CA PHE A 372 -16.56 -10.11 -17.83
C PHE A 372 -18.08 -10.07 -17.61
N ASP A 373 -18.62 -11.12 -17.02
CA ASP A 373 -19.92 -11.11 -16.35
C ASP A 373 -19.68 -10.81 -14.88
N VAL A 374 -19.87 -9.54 -14.49
CA VAL A 374 -19.70 -9.09 -13.10
C VAL A 374 -20.90 -9.52 -12.27
N ASP A 375 -20.65 -10.25 -11.17
CA ASP A 375 -21.69 -10.47 -10.17
C ASP A 375 -21.79 -9.24 -9.27
N HIS A 376 -22.64 -8.28 -9.65
CA HIS A 376 -22.86 -7.07 -8.84
C HIS A 376 -23.40 -7.38 -7.43
N THR A 377 -24.05 -8.53 -7.22
CA THR A 377 -24.55 -8.95 -5.90
C THR A 377 -23.44 -9.48 -4.99
N SER A 378 -22.30 -9.87 -5.57
CA SER A 378 -21.12 -10.29 -4.82
C SER A 378 -20.40 -9.13 -4.12
N ARG A 379 -20.66 -7.88 -4.54
CA ARG A 379 -19.90 -6.71 -4.08
C ARG A 379 -20.03 -6.50 -2.56
N LYS A 380 -18.90 -6.40 -1.87
CA LYS A 380 -18.85 -6.17 -0.42
C LYS A 380 -17.79 -5.15 -0.04
N ASP A 381 -18.14 -4.29 0.91
CA ASP A 381 -17.21 -3.42 1.62
C ASP A 381 -16.59 -4.21 2.77
N ILE A 382 -15.27 -4.34 2.77
CA ILE A 382 -14.53 -5.09 3.80
C ILE A 382 -13.47 -4.16 4.40
N GLU A 383 -13.58 -3.88 5.69
CA GLU A 383 -12.56 -3.10 6.38
C GLU A 383 -11.28 -3.94 6.56
N SER A 384 -10.16 -3.39 6.13
CA SER A 384 -8.85 -3.99 6.34
C SER A 384 -7.81 -2.93 6.69
N LEU A 385 -6.90 -3.29 7.58
CA LEU A 385 -5.64 -2.55 7.77
C LEU A 385 -4.62 -3.02 6.71
N TYR A 386 -3.48 -2.33 6.66
CA TYR A 386 -2.35 -2.73 5.84
C TYR A 386 -1.03 -2.44 6.55
N ALA A 387 -0.31 -3.50 6.95
CA ALA A 387 0.97 -3.45 7.66
C ALA A 387 0.94 -2.51 8.88
N ALA A 388 -0.15 -2.56 9.65
CA ALA A 388 -0.37 -1.67 10.76
C ALA A 388 0.46 -2.08 11.98
N GLN A 389 1.14 -1.10 12.58
CA GLN A 389 1.77 -1.29 13.89
C GLN A 389 0.70 -1.44 14.98
N LEU A 390 0.84 -2.43 15.86
CA LEU A 390 -0.02 -2.56 17.04
C LEU A 390 0.11 -1.35 17.98
N ASP A 391 -1.00 -0.94 18.59
CA ASP A 391 -1.06 0.17 19.56
C ASP A 391 -0.58 1.56 19.06
N THR A 392 -0.38 1.74 17.75
CA THR A 392 -0.16 3.07 17.16
C THR A 392 -1.35 4.02 17.42
N LEU A 393 -1.04 5.29 17.68
CA LEU A 393 -2.01 6.38 17.78
C LEU A 393 -2.54 6.83 16.41
N LEU A 394 -1.93 6.38 15.30
CA LEU A 394 -2.37 6.69 13.94
C LEU A 394 -2.73 5.40 13.21
N LYS A 395 -4.00 5.25 12.85
CA LYS A 395 -4.54 4.07 12.16
C LYS A 395 -5.14 4.47 10.82
N PHE A 396 -4.73 3.76 9.77
CA PHE A 396 -5.36 3.85 8.45
C PHE A 396 -6.14 2.56 8.23
N THR A 397 -7.44 2.71 7.94
CA THR A 397 -8.31 1.61 7.55
C THR A 397 -8.73 1.82 6.11
N TYR A 398 -8.59 0.77 5.31
CA TYR A 398 -9.14 0.73 3.96
C TYR A 398 -10.52 0.10 4.02
N VAL A 399 -11.50 0.75 3.41
CA VAL A 399 -12.75 0.09 3.02
C VAL A 399 -12.47 -0.57 1.67
N THR A 400 -11.98 -1.80 1.73
CA THR A 400 -11.65 -2.58 0.53
C THR A 400 -12.92 -3.03 -0.16
N GLN A 401 -12.82 -3.18 -1.48
CA GLN A 401 -13.90 -3.60 -2.35
C GLN A 401 -13.65 -5.03 -2.77
N PHE A 402 -14.56 -5.93 -2.38
CA PHE A 402 -14.59 -7.30 -2.86
C PHE A 402 -15.60 -7.44 -3.99
N TRP A 403 -15.28 -8.24 -5.02
CA TRP A 403 -16.24 -8.72 -6.03
C TRP A 403 -15.71 -9.97 -6.73
N SER A 404 -16.62 -10.66 -7.41
CA SER A 404 -16.34 -11.76 -8.33
C SER A 404 -16.87 -11.45 -9.73
N ALA A 405 -16.11 -11.78 -10.77
CA ALA A 405 -16.49 -11.60 -12.15
C ALA A 405 -16.01 -12.80 -12.99
N THR A 406 -16.85 -13.31 -13.89
CA THR A 406 -16.51 -14.50 -14.70
C THR A 406 -16.19 -14.07 -16.13
N LYS A 407 -15.17 -14.63 -16.76
CA LYS A 407 -14.91 -14.40 -18.18
C LYS A 407 -16.00 -15.03 -19.03
N ARG A 408 -16.67 -14.24 -19.89
CA ARG A 408 -17.71 -14.73 -20.80
C ARG A 408 -17.19 -15.89 -21.65
N GLY A 409 -17.99 -16.95 -21.74
CA GLY A 409 -17.69 -18.10 -22.58
C GLY A 409 -17.70 -17.70 -24.06
N GLY A 410 -16.60 -17.93 -24.76
CA GLY A 410 -16.50 -17.67 -26.21
C GLY A 410 -17.30 -18.68 -27.04
N ASN A 411 -18.63 -18.63 -26.96
CA ASN A 411 -19.51 -19.28 -27.92
C ASN A 411 -20.51 -18.24 -28.43
N GLY A 412 -20.27 -17.74 -29.64
CA GLY A 412 -21.37 -17.42 -30.55
C GLY A 412 -21.93 -16.01 -30.63
N ASP A 413 -21.27 -14.95 -30.15
CA ASP A 413 -21.69 -13.58 -30.48
C ASP A 413 -20.50 -12.70 -30.90
N ARG A 414 -20.01 -12.95 -32.13
CA ARG A 414 -19.59 -11.84 -33.00
C ARG A 414 -20.86 -11.25 -33.62
N GLY A 415 -21.72 -10.69 -32.78
CA GLY A 415 -22.91 -9.94 -33.18
C GLY A 415 -22.71 -8.47 -32.83
N ASP A 416 -22.42 -7.66 -33.84
CA ASP A 416 -22.55 -6.21 -33.88
C ASP A 416 -22.19 -5.39 -32.61
N PHE A 417 -20.92 -4.98 -32.55
CA PHE A 417 -20.57 -3.67 -32.00
C PHE A 417 -20.97 -2.56 -33.00
N ALA A 418 -22.26 -2.45 -33.29
CA ALA A 418 -22.84 -1.31 -33.99
C ALA A 418 -24.28 -1.11 -33.52
N SER A 419 -24.53 0.05 -32.92
CA SER A 419 -25.85 0.63 -32.64
C SER A 419 -26.77 -0.09 -31.63
N ARG A 420 -26.72 0.36 -30.37
CA ARG A 420 -27.96 0.55 -29.60
C ARG A 420 -28.09 2.04 -29.24
N PRO A 421 -29.17 2.73 -29.64
CA PRO A 421 -29.42 4.08 -29.21
C PRO A 421 -29.87 4.07 -27.75
N LEU A 422 -29.41 5.07 -27.00
CA LEU A 422 -29.91 5.39 -25.67
C LEU A 422 -31.39 5.80 -25.81
N SER A 423 -32.27 5.13 -25.07
CA SER A 423 -33.63 5.59 -24.76
C SER A 423 -33.75 5.88 -23.29
#